data_AF-D8LET4-F1
#
_entry.id   AF-D8LET4-F1
#
_cell.length_a   1.000
_cell.length_b   1.000
_cell.length_c   1.000
_cell.angle_alpha   90.00
_cell.angle_beta   90.00
_cell.angle_gamma   90.00
#
_symmetry.space_group_name_H-M   'P 1'
#
loop_
_entity.id
_entity.type
_entity.pdbx_description
1 polymer ?
#
loop_
_entity_poly.entity_id
_entity_poly.type
_entity_poly.pdbx_seq_one_letter_code
_entity_poly.pdbx_strand_id
1 'polypeptide(L)'
;MSSGYGDNRLLGLDPFGRYTKEMSVTAGMLCLFGFINLVPGVYDLCLSTIDGQDWSGNSDVFPPVVRHLAALIQITFSIVSMAVGFQYLVCGGACSHWTMISLFCSFFSLFTFAVSVAYTGFLSAKESFDFIPSEYGASTSENRSVASMIAIAYVAYAINNFFALVHLNYKMFMYQSDQWVGFNRGFYKTALMFVGLLTLLAGTVQLALGAYVFDKVDEDRLSSPLGAIFLSGPLLVTYSRLAIAFGAFQLVLGCYIMVRATQKPSSGSGENAKGLQAFQFAAWFVLVLSICIQVLSQVTMSSTSTNIVDRYAGFAAQAVAYVVGLGLFPMYLDAMYYTTPETIDQNDFCGDVSAWSKGKGDIEERKVESASVEAQAVAAPNA
;
A
#
# COMPACT_ATOMS: atom_id res chain seq x y z
N MET A 1 38.60 -2.43 2.70
CA MET A 1 37.43 -3.11 3.29
C MET A 1 36.23 -2.19 3.12
N SER A 2 35.49 -2.35 2.02
CA SER A 2 34.26 -1.57 1.80
C SER A 2 33.14 -2.24 2.59
N SER A 3 32.66 -1.60 3.65
CA SER A 3 31.43 -2.03 4.32
C SER A 3 30.29 -1.96 3.30
N GLY A 4 29.81 -3.13 2.87
CA GLY A 4 28.63 -3.23 2.03
C GLY A 4 27.43 -2.61 2.74
N TYR A 5 26.53 -2.02 1.97
CA TYR A 5 25.34 -1.28 2.43
C TYR A 5 24.41 -2.10 3.37
N GLY A 6 24.64 -3.41 3.52
CA GLY A 6 23.88 -4.32 4.39
C GLY A 6 24.56 -4.76 5.69
N ASP A 7 25.89 -4.71 5.82
CA ASP A 7 26.59 -5.40 6.93
C ASP A 7 26.43 -4.76 8.30
N ASN A 8 26.19 -3.44 8.35
CA ASN A 8 26.32 -2.69 9.61
C ASN A 8 25.04 -1.99 10.07
N ARG A 9 23.90 -2.10 9.36
CA ARG A 9 22.72 -1.30 9.73
C ARG A 9 21.93 -1.88 10.91
N LEU A 10 21.90 -3.19 11.07
CA LEU A 10 21.26 -3.87 12.21
C LEU A 10 22.29 -4.73 12.93
N LEU A 11 23.08 -5.54 12.22
CA LEU A 11 24.07 -6.45 12.81
C LEU A 11 25.22 -5.78 13.61
N GLY A 12 25.47 -4.48 13.39
CA GLY A 12 26.44 -3.69 14.17
C GLY A 12 25.82 -2.88 15.32
N LEU A 13 24.49 -2.86 15.43
CA LEU A 13 23.79 -2.25 16.56
C LEU A 13 23.69 -3.26 17.70
N ASP A 14 23.73 -2.75 18.92
CA ASP A 14 23.30 -3.49 20.09
C ASP A 14 21.83 -3.96 19.88
N PRO A 15 21.41 -5.02 20.55
CA PRO A 15 20.10 -5.63 20.30
C PRO A 15 18.93 -4.62 20.44
N PHE A 16 19.06 -3.71 21.42
CA PHE A 16 18.12 -2.61 21.64
C PHE A 16 18.08 -1.56 20.50
N GLY A 17 19.24 -1.20 19.93
CA GLY A 17 19.35 -0.32 18.77
C GLY A 17 18.72 -0.93 17.50
N ARG A 18 18.76 -2.25 17.34
CA ARG A 18 18.06 -2.94 16.23
C ARG A 18 16.55 -2.84 16.38
N TYR A 19 16.05 -3.17 17.57
CA TYR A 19 14.63 -3.14 17.91
C TYR A 19 14.01 -1.77 17.66
N THR A 20 14.61 -0.71 18.22
CA THR A 20 14.12 0.67 18.08
C THR A 20 14.12 1.11 16.61
N LYS A 21 15.16 0.79 15.86
CA LYS A 21 15.25 1.13 14.44
C LYS A 21 14.22 0.41 13.59
N GLU A 22 13.99 -0.88 13.81
CA GLU A 22 12.97 -1.64 13.08
C GLU A 22 11.55 -1.13 13.37
N MET A 23 11.27 -0.79 14.62
CA MET A 23 10.01 -0.14 14.99
C MET A 23 9.87 1.25 14.34
N SER A 24 10.92 2.08 14.33
CA SER A 24 10.87 3.39 13.67
C SER A 24 10.60 3.27 12.16
N VAL A 25 11.23 2.31 11.49
CA VAL A 25 10.97 2.05 10.07
C VAL A 25 9.53 1.59 9.85
N THR A 26 9.03 0.67 10.68
CA THR A 26 7.66 0.16 10.60
C THR A 26 6.63 1.27 10.85
N ALA A 27 6.87 2.12 11.86
CA ALA A 27 6.05 3.28 12.17
C ALA A 27 6.06 4.32 11.03
N GLY A 28 7.22 4.60 10.44
CA GLY A 28 7.34 5.48 9.27
C GLY A 28 6.58 4.94 8.05
N MET A 29 6.64 3.63 7.82
CA MET A 29 5.85 2.97 6.77
C MET A 29 4.34 3.09 7.06
N LEU A 30 3.89 2.94 8.31
CA LEU A 30 2.49 3.15 8.68
C LEU A 30 2.03 4.59 8.43
N CYS A 31 2.83 5.59 8.78
CA CYS A 31 2.52 6.99 8.46
C CYS A 31 2.41 7.21 6.95
N LEU A 32 3.35 6.67 6.18
CA LEU A 32 3.36 6.82 4.74
C LEU A 32 2.16 6.14 4.08
N PHE A 33 1.89 4.87 4.42
CA PHE A 33 0.73 4.14 3.89
C PHE A 33 -0.60 4.76 4.35
N GLY A 34 -0.68 5.23 5.60
CA GLY A 34 -1.84 5.95 6.11
C GLY A 34 -2.10 7.24 5.31
N PHE A 35 -1.08 8.08 5.12
CA PHE A 35 -1.20 9.30 4.33
C PHE A 35 -1.61 9.02 2.88
N ILE A 36 -0.97 8.04 2.26
CA ILE A 36 -1.22 7.67 0.86
C ILE A 36 -2.64 7.16 0.66
N ASN A 37 -3.20 6.40 1.62
CA ASN A 37 -4.57 5.91 1.56
C ASN A 37 -5.62 6.95 1.96
N LEU A 38 -5.22 8.00 2.69
CA LEU A 38 -6.10 9.09 3.09
C LEU A 38 -6.58 9.91 1.88
N VAL A 39 -5.68 10.24 0.95
CA VAL A 39 -5.99 11.06 -0.23
C VAL A 39 -7.13 10.48 -1.07
N PRO A 40 -7.07 9.20 -1.53
CA PRO A 40 -8.19 8.60 -2.26
C PRO A 40 -9.46 8.48 -1.41
N GLY A 41 -9.36 8.22 -0.10
CA GLY A 41 -10.53 8.16 0.78
C GLY A 41 -11.27 9.50 0.88
N VAL A 42 -10.55 10.61 1.08
CA VAL A 42 -11.12 11.96 1.12
C VAL A 42 -11.79 12.29 -0.21
N TYR A 43 -11.15 11.93 -1.32
CA TYR A 43 -11.70 12.15 -2.64
C TYR A 43 -13.01 11.38 -2.87
N ASP A 44 -13.04 10.09 -2.55
CA ASP A 44 -14.25 9.26 -2.72
C ASP A 44 -15.40 9.74 -1.82
N LEU A 45 -15.06 10.29 -0.65
CA LEU A 45 -16.02 10.94 0.24
C LEU A 45 -16.63 12.19 -0.41
N CYS A 46 -15.81 13.06 -0.99
CA CYS A 46 -16.28 14.24 -1.69
C CYS A 46 -17.19 13.87 -2.86
N LEU A 47 -16.81 12.90 -3.69
CA LEU A 47 -17.63 12.45 -4.82
C LEU A 47 -18.97 11.87 -4.37
N SER A 48 -18.96 10.95 -3.41
CA SER A 48 -20.20 10.34 -2.91
C SER A 48 -21.14 11.34 -2.22
N THR A 49 -20.60 12.42 -1.66
CA THR A 49 -21.42 13.50 -1.08
C THR A 49 -22.16 14.29 -2.16
N ILE A 50 -21.54 14.50 -3.32
CA ILE A 50 -22.16 15.19 -4.47
C ILE A 50 -23.27 14.33 -5.08
N ASP A 51 -23.08 13.01 -5.11
CA ASP A 51 -24.05 12.05 -5.67
C ASP A 51 -25.34 11.92 -4.81
N GLY A 52 -25.39 12.50 -3.60
CA GLY A 52 -26.56 12.55 -2.71
C GLY A 52 -26.68 11.38 -1.72
N GLN A 53 -27.72 11.40 -0.87
CA GLN A 53 -27.98 10.39 0.16
C GLN A 53 -29.13 9.46 -0.23
N ASP A 54 -28.98 8.73 -1.33
CA ASP A 54 -29.98 7.74 -1.75
C ASP A 54 -29.63 6.35 -1.21
N TRP A 55 -30.53 5.78 -0.41
CA TRP A 55 -30.51 4.37 0.00
C TRP A 55 -31.31 3.48 -0.95
N SER A 56 -32.12 4.09 -1.82
CA SER A 56 -32.95 3.38 -2.78
C SER A 56 -31.99 2.69 -3.76
N GLY A 57 -31.84 1.38 -3.56
CA GLY A 57 -31.18 0.49 -4.51
C GLY A 57 -32.05 0.32 -5.74
N ASN A 58 -32.41 1.43 -6.40
CA ASN A 58 -32.99 1.39 -7.73
C ASN A 58 -32.04 0.56 -8.59
N SER A 59 -32.56 -0.35 -9.42
CA SER A 59 -31.75 -1.27 -10.25
C SER A 59 -30.73 -0.52 -11.11
N ASP A 60 -31.00 0.77 -11.34
CA ASP A 60 -30.25 1.64 -12.23
C ASP A 60 -29.25 2.54 -11.50
N VAL A 61 -29.13 2.52 -10.16
CA VAL A 61 -28.13 3.33 -9.43
C VAL A 61 -27.47 2.51 -8.32
N PHE A 62 -26.13 2.46 -8.31
CA PHE A 62 -25.41 1.83 -7.21
C PHE A 62 -25.56 2.70 -5.97
N PRO A 63 -25.96 2.16 -4.81
CA PRO A 63 -26.28 2.96 -3.63
C PRO A 63 -25.14 3.94 -3.25
N PRO A 64 -25.32 5.26 -3.41
CA PRO A 64 -24.29 6.25 -3.10
C PRO A 64 -23.85 6.19 -1.63
N VAL A 65 -24.78 5.86 -0.73
CA VAL A 65 -24.49 5.73 0.71
C VAL A 65 -23.50 4.60 1.02
N VAL A 66 -23.52 3.51 0.25
CA VAL A 66 -22.56 2.41 0.42
C VAL A 66 -21.15 2.86 0.02
N ARG A 67 -21.03 3.65 -1.05
CA ARG A 67 -19.75 4.28 -1.46
C ARG A 67 -19.28 5.30 -0.42
N HIS A 68 -20.19 6.08 0.14
CA HIS A 68 -19.90 7.05 1.20
C HIS A 68 -19.35 6.37 2.46
N LEU A 69 -19.97 5.27 2.90
CA LEU A 69 -19.51 4.49 4.04
C LEU A 69 -18.14 3.87 3.80
N ALA A 70 -17.89 3.34 2.59
CA ALA A 70 -16.59 2.80 2.20
C ALA A 70 -15.48 3.86 2.28
N ALA A 71 -15.76 5.08 1.81
CA ALA A 71 -14.83 6.20 1.88
C ALA A 71 -14.56 6.65 3.32
N LEU A 72 -15.59 6.74 4.17
CA LEU A 72 -15.44 7.05 5.60
C LEU A 72 -14.58 6.02 6.33
N ILE A 73 -14.82 4.72 6.07
CA ILE A 73 -14.01 3.64 6.62
C ILE A 73 -12.56 3.80 6.15
N GLN A 74 -12.35 4.14 4.87
CA GLN A 74 -11.02 4.35 4.32
C GLN A 74 -10.25 5.47 5.01
N ILE A 75 -10.89 6.63 5.17
CA ILE A 75 -10.33 7.77 5.90
C ILE A 75 -10.02 7.37 7.34
N THR A 76 -10.96 6.70 8.01
CA THR A 76 -10.81 6.32 9.42
C THR A 76 -9.61 5.42 9.63
N PHE A 77 -9.47 4.32 8.88
CA PHE A 77 -8.32 3.44 9.07
C PHE A 77 -7.00 4.11 8.68
N SER A 78 -7.02 5.01 7.68
CA SER A 78 -5.85 5.76 7.22
C SER A 78 -5.34 6.71 8.30
N ILE A 79 -6.24 7.45 8.94
CA ILE A 79 -5.93 8.35 10.06
C ILE A 79 -5.43 7.54 11.25
N VAL A 80 -6.11 6.45 11.61
CA VAL A 80 -5.73 5.62 12.77
C VAL A 80 -4.34 4.98 12.56
N SER A 81 -4.06 4.45 11.37
CA SER A 81 -2.73 3.89 11.05
C SER A 81 -1.63 4.95 11.09
N MET A 82 -1.92 6.15 10.57
CA MET A 82 -1.00 7.28 10.62
C MET A 82 -0.76 7.75 12.06
N ALA A 83 -1.80 7.81 12.88
CA ALA A 83 -1.72 8.21 14.29
C ALA A 83 -0.86 7.24 15.10
N VAL A 84 -0.97 5.93 14.87
CA VAL A 84 -0.11 4.92 15.49
C VAL A 84 1.36 5.13 15.12
N GLY A 85 1.66 5.32 13.83
CA GLY A 85 3.02 5.58 13.38
C GLY A 85 3.58 6.89 13.98
N PHE A 86 2.77 7.94 14.01
CA PHE A 86 3.13 9.24 14.54
C PHE A 86 3.37 9.21 16.05
N GLN A 87 2.52 8.51 16.80
CA GLN A 87 2.66 8.34 18.25
C GLN A 87 4.02 7.71 18.59
N TYR A 88 4.46 6.72 17.83
CA TYR A 88 5.77 6.10 18.03
C TYR A 88 6.91 7.05 17.64
N LEU A 89 6.83 7.68 16.47
CA LEU A 89 7.92 8.50 15.92
C LEU A 89 8.13 9.83 16.65
N VAL A 90 7.05 10.51 17.05
CA VAL A 90 7.11 11.87 17.59
C VAL A 90 6.93 11.88 19.10
N CYS A 91 5.94 11.16 19.61
CA CYS A 91 5.65 11.15 21.04
C CYS A 91 6.53 10.16 21.82
N GLY A 92 7.34 9.36 21.12
CA GLY A 92 8.10 8.25 21.72
C GLY A 92 7.20 7.26 22.47
N GLY A 93 5.90 7.25 22.16
CA GLY A 93 4.86 6.50 22.85
C GLY A 93 4.50 5.25 22.06
N ALA A 94 4.54 4.10 22.71
CA ALA A 94 4.12 2.84 22.12
C ALA A 94 2.98 2.28 23.00
N CYS A 95 1.79 2.11 22.43
CA CYS A 95 0.65 1.59 23.17
C CYS A 95 -0.02 0.46 22.39
N SER A 96 0.09 -0.75 22.94
CA SER A 96 -0.45 -1.99 22.35
C SER A 96 -1.96 -1.91 22.12
N HIS A 97 -2.69 -1.18 22.98
CA HIS A 97 -4.13 -0.98 22.80
C HIS A 97 -4.46 -0.15 21.55
N TRP A 98 -3.70 0.92 21.30
CA TRP A 98 -3.89 1.77 20.13
C TRP A 98 -3.52 1.05 18.82
N THR A 99 -2.43 0.27 18.82
CA THR A 99 -2.07 -0.57 17.67
C THR A 99 -3.08 -1.68 17.42
N MET A 100 -3.66 -2.27 18.48
CA MET A 100 -4.73 -3.27 18.35
C MET A 100 -5.99 -2.66 17.72
N ILE A 101 -6.41 -1.46 18.16
CA ILE A 101 -7.53 -0.73 17.54
C ILE A 101 -7.23 -0.46 16.06
N SER A 102 -6.01 0.00 15.75
CA SER A 102 -5.58 0.23 14.37
C SER A 102 -5.59 -1.04 13.51
N LEU A 103 -5.21 -2.18 14.08
CA LEU A 103 -5.30 -3.48 13.43
C LEU A 103 -6.76 -3.84 13.12
N PHE A 104 -7.68 -3.67 14.07
CA PHE A 104 -9.12 -3.88 13.82
C PHE A 104 -9.66 -2.92 12.75
N CYS A 105 -9.31 -1.63 12.80
CA CYS A 105 -9.67 -0.66 11.76
C CYS A 105 -9.13 -1.07 10.39
N SER A 106 -7.91 -1.62 10.33
CA SER A 106 -7.33 -2.13 9.09
C SER A 106 -8.12 -3.31 8.53
N PHE A 107 -8.68 -4.20 9.36
CA PHE A 107 -9.59 -5.26 8.88
C PHE A 107 -10.87 -4.71 8.27
N PHE A 108 -11.41 -3.59 8.77
CA PHE A 108 -12.57 -2.95 8.16
C PHE A 108 -12.30 -2.38 6.77
N SER A 109 -11.04 -2.14 6.37
CA SER A 109 -10.71 -1.72 5.00
C SER A 109 -11.15 -2.74 3.93
N LEU A 110 -11.32 -4.02 4.30
CA LEU A 110 -11.91 -5.03 3.42
C LEU A 110 -13.30 -4.62 2.90
N PHE A 111 -14.07 -3.88 3.70
CA PHE A 111 -15.36 -3.35 3.27
C PHE A 111 -15.21 -2.39 2.10
N THR A 112 -14.25 -1.46 2.16
CA THR A 112 -13.95 -0.52 1.08
C THR A 112 -13.62 -1.25 -0.22
N PHE A 113 -12.86 -2.35 -0.13
CA PHE A 113 -12.54 -3.18 -1.30
C PHE A 113 -13.76 -3.93 -1.83
N ALA A 114 -14.57 -4.52 -0.95
CA ALA A 114 -15.78 -5.23 -1.34
C ALA A 114 -16.78 -4.31 -2.05
N VAL A 115 -16.94 -3.07 -1.58
CA VAL A 115 -17.80 -2.06 -2.21
C VAL A 115 -17.30 -1.72 -3.60
N SER A 116 -15.99 -1.57 -3.79
CA SER A 116 -15.40 -1.24 -5.09
C SER A 116 -15.60 -2.36 -6.12
N VAL A 117 -15.36 -3.63 -5.71
CA VAL A 117 -15.63 -4.79 -6.57
C VAL A 117 -17.12 -4.93 -6.90
N ALA A 118 -17.99 -4.75 -5.91
CA ALA A 118 -19.44 -4.79 -6.11
C ALA A 118 -19.89 -3.68 -7.08
N TYR A 119 -19.28 -2.50 -7.00
CA TYR A 119 -19.59 -1.40 -7.90
C TYR A 119 -19.14 -1.68 -9.33
N THR A 120 -17.95 -2.24 -9.55
CA THR A 120 -17.51 -2.71 -10.88
C THR A 120 -18.47 -3.77 -11.44
N GLY A 121 -18.89 -4.73 -10.60
CA GLY A 121 -19.85 -5.75 -10.97
C GLY A 121 -21.20 -5.15 -11.39
N PHE A 122 -21.71 -4.19 -10.62
CA PHE A 122 -22.94 -3.45 -10.92
C PHE A 122 -22.86 -2.71 -12.26
N LEU A 123 -21.74 -2.02 -12.53
CA LEU A 123 -21.53 -1.34 -13.82
C LEU A 123 -21.51 -2.33 -14.99
N SER A 124 -20.93 -3.53 -14.81
CA SER A 124 -20.91 -4.58 -15.85
C SER A 124 -22.28 -5.18 -16.18
N ALA A 125 -23.21 -5.11 -15.23
CA ALA A 125 -24.55 -5.64 -15.40
C ALA A 125 -25.48 -4.66 -16.15
N LYS A 126 -25.11 -3.37 -16.24
CA LYS A 126 -25.92 -2.36 -16.93
C LYS A 126 -25.70 -2.42 -18.43
N GLU A 127 -26.79 -2.62 -19.16
CA GLU A 127 -26.79 -2.60 -20.64
C GLU A 127 -26.40 -1.24 -21.23
N SER A 128 -26.63 -0.15 -20.49
CA SER A 128 -26.29 1.21 -20.91
C SER A 128 -24.84 1.61 -20.62
N PHE A 129 -24.04 0.71 -20.04
CA PHE A 129 -22.67 1.01 -19.63
C PHE A 129 -21.69 0.11 -20.38
N ASP A 130 -20.98 0.73 -21.32
CA ASP A 130 -19.91 0.08 -22.04
C ASP A 130 -18.55 0.43 -21.43
N PHE A 131 -17.79 -0.60 -21.06
CA PHE A 131 -16.42 -0.41 -20.58
C PHE A 131 -15.56 0.10 -21.72
N ILE A 132 -15.61 -0.53 -22.89
CA ILE A 132 -15.03 -0.02 -24.13
C ILE A 132 -16.06 0.84 -24.85
N PRO A 133 -15.74 2.11 -25.20
CA PRO A 133 -16.66 2.95 -25.95
C PRO A 133 -17.26 2.23 -27.16
N SER A 134 -18.57 2.34 -27.34
CA SER A 134 -19.33 1.60 -28.36
C SER A 134 -18.87 1.89 -29.80
N GLU A 135 -18.21 3.02 -30.03
CA GLU A 135 -17.58 3.39 -31.30
C GLU A 135 -16.48 2.40 -31.74
N TYR A 136 -15.88 1.66 -30.81
CA TYR A 136 -14.88 0.64 -31.09
C TYR A 136 -15.48 -0.77 -31.30
N GLY A 137 -16.82 -0.89 -31.35
CA GLY A 137 -17.50 -2.12 -31.77
C GLY A 137 -17.33 -3.33 -30.84
N ALA A 138 -17.05 -3.11 -29.55
CA ALA A 138 -16.94 -4.20 -28.58
C ALA A 138 -18.31 -4.85 -28.30
N SER A 139 -18.34 -6.18 -28.31
CA SER A 139 -19.53 -6.96 -27.95
C SER A 139 -19.82 -6.90 -26.44
N THR A 140 -21.07 -7.17 -26.05
CA THR A 140 -21.46 -7.23 -24.62
C THR A 140 -20.64 -8.27 -23.84
N SER A 141 -20.30 -9.41 -24.45
CA SER A 141 -19.45 -10.44 -23.83
C SER A 141 -18.02 -9.95 -23.61
N GLU A 142 -17.49 -9.16 -24.53
CA GLU A 142 -16.15 -8.57 -24.40
C GLU A 142 -16.13 -7.51 -23.30
N ASN A 143 -17.15 -6.65 -23.22
CA ASN A 143 -17.29 -5.67 -22.13
C ASN A 143 -17.39 -6.34 -20.75
N ARG A 144 -18.11 -7.47 -20.64
CA ARG A 144 -18.16 -8.27 -19.40
C ARG A 144 -16.83 -8.94 -19.05
N SER A 145 -16.07 -9.36 -20.06
CA SER A 145 -14.72 -9.91 -19.88
C SER A 145 -13.76 -8.85 -19.35
N VAL A 146 -13.78 -7.64 -19.93
CA VAL A 146 -13.01 -6.48 -19.45
C VAL A 146 -13.38 -6.12 -18.02
N ALA A 147 -14.66 -6.09 -17.68
CA ALA A 147 -15.10 -5.85 -16.30
C ALA A 147 -14.56 -6.89 -15.31
N SER A 148 -14.54 -8.16 -15.71
CA SER A 148 -13.98 -9.25 -14.90
C SER A 148 -12.47 -9.09 -14.70
N MET A 149 -11.74 -8.71 -15.76
CA MET A 149 -10.32 -8.38 -15.66
C MET A 149 -10.09 -7.22 -14.68
N ILE A 150 -10.85 -6.12 -14.80
CA ILE A 150 -10.75 -4.97 -13.90
C ILE A 150 -10.95 -5.39 -12.43
N ALA A 151 -11.98 -6.20 -12.16
CA ALA A 151 -12.24 -6.71 -10.81
C ALA A 151 -11.06 -7.56 -10.27
N ILE A 152 -10.48 -8.45 -11.09
CA ILE A 152 -9.34 -9.29 -10.67
C ILE A 152 -8.11 -8.44 -10.37
N ALA A 153 -7.78 -7.47 -11.24
CA ALA A 153 -6.67 -6.57 -10.99
C ALA A 153 -6.90 -5.79 -9.70
N TYR A 154 -8.09 -5.19 -9.52
CA TYR A 154 -8.42 -4.45 -8.32
C TYR A 154 -8.23 -5.30 -7.07
N VAL A 155 -8.69 -6.55 -7.07
CA VAL A 155 -8.45 -7.52 -5.98
C VAL A 155 -6.95 -7.67 -5.71
N ALA A 156 -6.11 -7.83 -6.73
CA ALA A 156 -4.67 -7.98 -6.55
C ALA A 156 -4.02 -6.74 -5.89
N TYR A 157 -4.34 -5.54 -6.37
CA TYR A 157 -3.82 -4.28 -5.82
C TYR A 157 -4.36 -3.98 -4.41
N ALA A 158 -5.66 -4.17 -4.20
CA ALA A 158 -6.34 -3.92 -2.94
C ALA A 158 -5.88 -4.88 -1.85
N ILE A 159 -5.81 -6.19 -2.13
CA ILE A 159 -5.30 -7.18 -1.17
C ILE A 159 -3.84 -6.89 -0.84
N ASN A 160 -3.02 -6.46 -1.80
CA ASN A 160 -1.63 -6.12 -1.52
C ASN A 160 -1.52 -4.94 -0.54
N ASN A 161 -2.29 -3.87 -0.77
CA ASN A 161 -2.31 -2.70 0.10
C ASN A 161 -2.90 -3.01 1.49
N PHE A 162 -4.00 -3.78 1.53
CA PHE A 162 -4.58 -4.34 2.75
C PHE A 162 -3.55 -5.12 3.57
N PHE A 163 -2.88 -6.06 2.92
CA PHE A 163 -1.89 -6.91 3.53
C PHE A 163 -0.72 -6.10 4.08
N ALA A 164 -0.25 -5.08 3.34
CA ALA A 164 0.78 -4.17 3.82
C ALA A 164 0.37 -3.48 5.13
N LEU A 165 -0.82 -2.88 5.18
CA LEU A 165 -1.33 -2.20 6.37
C LEU A 165 -1.52 -3.13 7.56
N VAL A 166 -2.16 -4.28 7.35
CA VAL A 166 -2.37 -5.28 8.40
C VAL A 166 -1.04 -5.82 8.90
N HIS A 167 -0.10 -6.11 8.01
CA HIS A 167 1.23 -6.59 8.37
C HIS A 167 1.98 -5.58 9.24
N LEU A 168 2.01 -4.31 8.83
CA LEU A 168 2.70 -3.25 9.57
C LEU A 168 2.04 -2.99 10.94
N ASN A 169 0.71 -2.94 11.01
CA ASN A 169 -0.02 -2.77 12.28
C ASN A 169 0.16 -3.98 13.20
N TYR A 170 0.06 -5.19 12.67
CA TYR A 170 0.29 -6.42 13.43
C TYR A 170 1.73 -6.48 13.96
N LYS A 171 2.71 -6.14 13.13
CA LYS A 171 4.11 -6.07 13.54
C LYS A 171 4.33 -5.05 14.66
N MET A 172 3.76 -3.85 14.56
CA MET A 172 3.82 -2.86 15.64
C MET A 172 3.16 -3.35 16.94
N PHE A 173 1.99 -3.98 16.84
CA PHE A 173 1.30 -4.56 17.99
C PHE A 173 2.18 -5.61 18.70
N MET A 174 2.73 -6.56 17.93
CA MET A 174 3.55 -7.64 18.48
C MET A 174 4.86 -7.14 19.11
N TYR A 175 5.49 -6.08 18.56
CA TYR A 175 6.62 -5.44 19.24
C TYR A 175 6.19 -4.80 20.57
N GLN A 176 5.06 -4.08 20.58
CA GLN A 176 4.56 -3.41 21.78
C GLN A 176 4.06 -4.37 22.87
N SER A 177 3.70 -5.60 22.47
CA SER A 177 3.30 -6.69 23.36
C SER A 177 4.45 -7.63 23.73
N ASP A 178 5.69 -7.29 23.38
CA ASP A 178 6.90 -8.07 23.69
C ASP A 178 6.91 -9.50 23.08
N GLN A 179 6.14 -9.72 22.01
CA GLN A 179 5.99 -11.02 21.30
C GLN A 179 6.68 -11.05 19.93
N TRP A 180 7.80 -10.35 19.78
CA TRP A 180 8.48 -10.12 18.50
C TRP A 180 9.25 -11.33 17.93
N VAL A 181 9.45 -12.39 18.71
CA VAL A 181 10.22 -13.60 18.35
C VAL A 181 9.69 -14.31 17.09
N GLY A 182 8.41 -14.11 16.76
CA GLY A 182 7.76 -14.70 15.57
C GLY A 182 8.21 -14.11 14.23
N PHE A 183 8.87 -12.95 14.21
CA PHE A 183 9.26 -12.25 12.97
C PHE A 183 10.61 -12.69 12.43
N ASN A 184 10.78 -13.99 12.24
CA ASN A 184 12.00 -14.55 11.66
C ASN A 184 12.07 -14.38 10.14
N ARG A 185 13.20 -14.78 9.55
CA ARG A 185 13.40 -14.78 8.09
C ARG A 185 12.27 -15.49 7.32
N GLY A 186 11.77 -16.63 7.82
CA GLY A 186 10.71 -17.40 7.17
C GLY A 186 9.38 -16.65 7.06
N PHE A 187 9.06 -15.83 8.06
CA PHE A 187 7.90 -14.95 8.04
C PHE A 187 7.97 -13.93 6.88
N TYR A 188 9.08 -13.20 6.76
CA TYR A 188 9.26 -12.23 5.66
C TYR A 188 9.34 -12.89 4.29
N LYS A 189 9.96 -14.08 4.20
CA LYS A 189 9.98 -14.88 2.97
C LYS A 189 8.56 -15.14 2.45
N THR A 190 7.68 -15.59 3.33
CA THR A 190 6.30 -15.96 2.98
C THR A 190 5.50 -14.74 2.57
N ALA A 191 5.64 -13.63 3.31
CA ALA A 191 5.03 -12.35 2.96
C ALA A 191 5.53 -11.84 1.59
N LEU A 192 6.83 -11.93 1.33
CA LEU A 192 7.44 -11.49 0.07
C LEU A 192 6.95 -12.33 -1.12
N MET A 193 6.86 -13.67 -0.96
CA MET A 193 6.28 -14.55 -1.99
C MET A 193 4.82 -14.21 -2.28
N PHE A 194 4.02 -13.94 -1.24
CA PHE A 194 2.61 -13.57 -1.40
C PHE A 194 2.46 -12.24 -2.17
N VAL A 195 3.24 -11.22 -1.80
CA VAL A 195 3.25 -9.93 -2.52
C VAL A 195 3.72 -10.09 -3.97
N GLY A 196 4.73 -10.93 -4.22
CA GLY A 196 5.18 -11.26 -5.57
C GLY A 196 4.09 -11.90 -6.43
N LEU A 197 3.31 -12.83 -5.86
CA LEU A 197 2.17 -13.45 -6.54
C LEU A 197 1.09 -12.42 -6.90
N LEU A 198 0.74 -11.53 -5.97
CA LEU A 198 -0.23 -10.47 -6.23
C LEU A 198 0.26 -9.49 -7.32
N THR A 199 1.56 -9.17 -7.31
CA THR A 199 2.18 -8.30 -8.33
C THR A 199 2.15 -8.97 -9.71
N LEU A 200 2.40 -10.28 -9.79
CA LEU A 200 2.26 -11.05 -11.02
C LEU A 200 0.82 -11.05 -11.54
N LEU A 201 -0.15 -11.27 -10.66
CA LEU A 201 -1.57 -11.27 -11.03
C LEU A 201 -1.98 -9.89 -11.57
N ALA A 202 -1.63 -8.81 -10.87
CA ALA A 202 -1.88 -7.44 -11.29
C ALA A 202 -1.24 -7.14 -12.66
N GLY A 203 0.04 -7.49 -12.84
CA GLY A 203 0.77 -7.29 -14.09
C GLY A 203 0.22 -8.09 -15.26
N THR A 204 -0.20 -9.34 -15.03
CA THR A 204 -0.80 -10.20 -16.06
C THR A 204 -2.10 -9.59 -16.58
N VAL A 205 -2.96 -9.14 -15.67
CA VAL A 205 -4.25 -8.56 -16.05
C VAL A 205 -4.06 -7.22 -16.74
N GLN A 206 -3.17 -6.37 -16.23
CA GLN A 206 -2.81 -5.08 -16.85
C GLN A 206 -2.26 -5.27 -18.28
N LEU A 207 -1.39 -6.28 -18.47
CA LEU A 207 -0.85 -6.61 -19.79
C LEU A 207 -1.92 -7.16 -20.74
N ALA A 208 -2.75 -8.10 -20.28
CA ALA A 208 -3.83 -8.69 -21.08
C ALA A 208 -4.85 -7.64 -21.51
N LEU A 209 -5.27 -6.77 -20.59
CA LEU A 209 -6.22 -5.71 -20.87
C LEU A 209 -5.62 -4.67 -21.82
N GLY A 210 -4.36 -4.28 -21.62
CA GLY A 210 -3.64 -3.40 -22.54
C GLY A 210 -3.53 -3.97 -23.96
N ALA A 211 -3.19 -5.25 -24.08
CA ALA A 211 -3.08 -5.95 -25.36
C ALA A 211 -4.44 -6.06 -26.07
N TYR A 212 -5.50 -6.35 -25.33
CA TYR A 212 -6.86 -6.43 -25.87
C TYR A 212 -7.33 -5.06 -26.41
N VAL A 213 -7.11 -3.98 -25.65
CA VAL A 213 -7.47 -2.63 -26.09
C VAL A 213 -6.63 -2.20 -27.30
N PHE A 214 -5.33 -2.55 -27.33
CA PHE A 214 -4.47 -2.28 -28.48
C PHE A 214 -4.99 -2.94 -29.77
N ASP A 215 -5.38 -4.22 -29.69
CA ASP A 215 -5.92 -4.99 -30.82
C ASP A 215 -7.26 -4.42 -31.33
N LYS A 216 -8.12 -3.94 -30.43
CA LYS A 216 -9.46 -3.45 -30.78
C LYS A 216 -9.51 -2.03 -31.29
N VAL A 217 -8.65 -1.15 -30.78
CA VAL A 217 -8.79 0.30 -30.98
C VAL A 217 -7.89 0.78 -32.12
N ASP A 218 -6.79 0.09 -32.43
CA ASP A 218 -5.74 0.46 -33.42
C ASP A 218 -5.24 1.92 -33.32
N GLU A 219 -5.63 2.62 -32.25
CA GLU A 219 -5.20 3.96 -31.87
C GLU A 219 -4.40 3.87 -30.57
N ASP A 220 -3.36 4.71 -30.48
CA ASP A 220 -2.48 4.74 -29.30
C ASP A 220 -3.18 5.28 -28.03
N ARG A 221 -4.35 5.90 -28.21
CA ARG A 221 -5.15 6.54 -27.16
C ARG A 221 -6.63 6.28 -27.44
N LEU A 222 -7.38 5.91 -26.42
CA LEU A 222 -8.84 5.92 -26.47
C LEU A 222 -9.37 7.37 -26.56
N SER A 223 -10.22 7.65 -27.55
CA SER A 223 -10.99 8.90 -27.75
C SER A 223 -11.76 9.30 -26.48
N SER A 224 -12.37 8.32 -25.82
CA SER A 224 -12.95 8.40 -24.50
C SER A 224 -12.33 7.33 -23.61
N PRO A 225 -11.73 7.68 -22.46
CA PRO A 225 -11.25 6.69 -21.49
C PRO A 225 -12.37 5.69 -21.12
N LEU A 226 -12.01 4.41 -20.92
CA LEU A 226 -12.98 3.35 -20.61
C LEU A 226 -13.85 3.76 -19.41
N GLY A 227 -15.17 3.64 -19.53
CA GLY A 227 -16.14 4.20 -18.58
C GLY A 227 -15.92 3.77 -17.12
N ALA A 228 -15.27 2.64 -16.87
CA ALA A 228 -15.02 2.09 -15.53
C ALA A 228 -13.62 2.33 -14.95
N ILE A 229 -12.64 2.74 -15.77
CA ILE A 229 -11.30 3.13 -15.27
C ILE A 229 -11.44 4.31 -14.30
N PHE A 230 -12.42 5.18 -14.56
CA PHE A 230 -12.70 6.38 -13.79
C PHE A 230 -13.11 6.17 -12.34
N LEU A 231 -13.56 4.97 -11.99
CA LEU A 231 -14.39 4.78 -10.82
C LEU A 231 -13.95 3.61 -9.94
N SER A 232 -13.01 2.75 -10.37
CA SER A 232 -12.74 1.51 -9.63
C SER A 232 -11.36 0.84 -9.77
N GLY A 233 -10.28 1.51 -10.18
CA GLY A 233 -8.98 0.87 -9.97
C GLY A 233 -7.72 1.50 -10.58
N PRO A 234 -6.54 0.94 -10.25
CA PRO A 234 -5.21 1.43 -10.67
C PRO A 234 -4.81 1.05 -12.10
N LEU A 235 -5.74 0.57 -12.91
CA LEU A 235 -5.43 0.09 -14.26
C LEU A 235 -5.26 1.27 -15.22
N LEU A 236 -4.06 1.38 -15.80
CA LEU A 236 -3.71 2.42 -16.76
C LEU A 236 -4.11 1.94 -18.16
N VAL A 237 -5.36 2.13 -18.60
CA VAL A 237 -5.82 1.57 -19.89
C VAL A 237 -6.13 2.65 -20.94
N THR A 238 -6.06 3.93 -20.57
CA THR A 238 -6.22 5.07 -21.50
C THR A 238 -5.20 5.04 -22.64
N TYR A 239 -4.01 4.47 -22.38
CA TYR A 239 -2.93 4.29 -23.33
C TYR A 239 -2.56 2.81 -23.40
N SER A 240 -3.06 2.11 -24.40
CA SER A 240 -2.90 0.66 -24.55
C SER A 240 -1.43 0.21 -24.55
N ARG A 241 -0.53 0.93 -25.24
CA ARG A 241 0.91 0.64 -25.24
C ARG A 241 1.57 0.84 -23.87
N LEU A 242 1.22 1.91 -23.17
CA LEU A 242 1.73 2.15 -21.81
C LEU A 242 1.17 1.12 -20.85
N ALA A 243 -0.09 0.69 -21.03
CA ALA A 243 -0.71 -0.37 -20.27
C ALA A 243 0.07 -1.68 -20.41
N ILE A 244 0.40 -2.07 -21.65
CA ILE A 244 1.19 -3.26 -21.97
C ILE A 244 2.58 -3.16 -21.36
N ALA A 245 3.28 -2.04 -21.58
CA ALA A 245 4.63 -1.83 -21.04
C ALA A 245 4.63 -1.91 -19.52
N PHE A 246 3.68 -1.24 -18.87
CA PHE A 246 3.53 -1.24 -17.43
C PHE A 246 3.22 -2.63 -16.87
N GLY A 247 2.27 -3.36 -17.47
CA GLY A 247 1.96 -4.74 -17.11
C GLY A 247 3.16 -5.67 -17.27
N ALA A 248 3.94 -5.50 -18.33
CA ALA A 248 5.18 -6.25 -18.55
C ALA A 248 6.22 -5.97 -17.46
N PHE A 249 6.43 -4.70 -17.08
CA PHE A 249 7.34 -4.34 -16.00
C PHE A 249 6.87 -4.88 -14.64
N GLN A 250 5.57 -4.85 -14.36
CA GLN A 250 5.00 -5.46 -13.15
C GLN A 250 5.16 -6.97 -13.13
N LEU A 251 4.98 -7.65 -14.26
CA LEU A 251 5.25 -9.07 -14.40
C LEU A 251 6.72 -9.40 -14.11
N VAL A 252 7.65 -8.66 -14.71
CA VAL A 252 9.09 -8.84 -14.45
C VAL A 252 9.40 -8.58 -12.98
N LEU A 253 8.82 -7.53 -12.38
CA LEU A 253 8.99 -7.23 -10.96
C LEU A 253 8.44 -8.35 -10.08
N GLY A 254 7.24 -8.86 -10.34
CA GLY A 254 6.63 -9.96 -9.61
C GLY A 254 7.46 -11.24 -9.68
N CYS A 255 7.95 -11.60 -10.87
CA CYS A 255 8.89 -12.69 -11.06
C CYS A 255 10.17 -12.47 -10.26
N TYR A 256 10.71 -11.25 -10.29
CA TYR A 256 11.94 -10.90 -9.58
C TYR A 256 11.75 -10.99 -8.05
N ILE A 257 10.63 -10.52 -7.51
CA ILE A 257 10.24 -10.67 -6.11
C ILE A 257 10.21 -12.17 -5.72
N MET A 258 9.58 -13.01 -6.53
CA MET A 258 9.51 -14.45 -6.26
C MET A 258 10.90 -15.10 -6.28
N VAL A 259 11.74 -14.79 -7.27
CA VAL A 259 13.12 -15.29 -7.34
C VAL A 259 13.90 -14.84 -6.10
N ARG A 260 13.81 -13.56 -5.72
CA ARG A 260 14.45 -13.00 -4.52
C ARG A 260 14.01 -13.70 -3.23
N ALA A 261 12.73 -14.04 -3.12
CA ALA A 261 12.21 -14.77 -1.97
C ALA A 261 12.69 -16.24 -1.89
N THR A 262 13.14 -16.82 -3.01
CA THR A 262 13.71 -18.18 -3.04
C THR A 262 15.22 -18.23 -2.84
N GLN A 263 15.91 -17.12 -3.12
CA GLN A 263 17.36 -17.01 -2.94
C GLN A 263 17.73 -16.99 -1.45
N LYS A 264 18.60 -17.92 -1.04
CA LYS A 264 19.16 -17.88 0.32
C LYS A 264 20.08 -16.66 0.45
N PRO A 265 19.98 -15.88 1.53
CA PRO A 265 20.97 -14.84 1.83
C PRO A 265 22.36 -15.48 1.89
N SER A 266 23.27 -15.04 1.01
CA SER A 266 24.65 -15.52 0.99
C SER A 266 25.41 -15.01 2.22
N SER A 267 26.39 -15.75 2.72
CA SER A 267 27.27 -15.30 3.82
C SER A 267 28.27 -14.22 3.38
N GLY A 268 28.35 -13.92 2.07
CA GLY A 268 29.18 -12.87 1.50
C GLY A 268 28.41 -11.56 1.33
N SER A 269 28.80 -10.53 2.07
CA SER A 269 28.06 -9.27 2.13
C SER A 269 27.94 -8.49 0.82
N GLY A 270 28.88 -8.71 -0.10
CA GLY A 270 28.91 -8.03 -1.40
C GLY A 270 27.81 -8.47 -2.36
N GLU A 271 27.44 -9.76 -2.39
CA GLU A 271 26.46 -10.28 -3.34
C GLU A 271 25.03 -9.96 -2.90
N ASN A 272 24.73 -10.08 -1.60
CA ASN A 272 23.43 -9.69 -1.05
C ASN A 272 23.16 -8.19 -1.22
N ALA A 273 24.17 -7.34 -1.01
CA ALA A 273 24.03 -5.89 -1.15
C ALA A 273 23.79 -5.48 -2.61
N LYS A 274 24.47 -6.12 -3.58
CA LYS A 274 24.23 -5.88 -5.02
C LYS A 274 22.83 -6.33 -5.44
N GLY A 275 22.38 -7.51 -4.98
CA GLY A 275 21.03 -8.01 -5.26
C GLY A 275 19.93 -7.11 -4.68
N LEU A 276 20.11 -6.63 -3.45
CA LEU A 276 19.19 -5.69 -2.80
C LEU A 276 19.12 -4.35 -3.55
N GLN A 277 20.26 -3.79 -3.98
CA GLN A 277 20.30 -2.54 -4.75
C GLN A 277 19.63 -2.68 -6.11
N ALA A 278 19.88 -3.78 -6.83
CA ALA A 278 19.25 -4.06 -8.12
C ALA A 278 17.73 -4.22 -7.97
N PHE A 279 17.28 -4.91 -6.91
CA PHE A 279 15.87 -5.05 -6.59
C PHE A 279 15.20 -3.73 -6.26
N GLN A 280 15.80 -2.93 -5.36
CA GLN A 280 15.31 -1.60 -5.03
C GLN A 280 15.25 -0.70 -6.26
N PHE A 281 16.27 -0.73 -7.12
CA PHE A 281 16.26 0.02 -8.36
C PHE A 281 15.11 -0.40 -9.28
N ALA A 282 14.89 -1.70 -9.48
CA ALA A 282 13.77 -2.18 -10.29
C ALA A 282 12.41 -1.76 -9.71
N ALA A 283 12.22 -1.90 -8.40
CA ALA A 283 10.98 -1.49 -7.73
C ALA A 283 10.77 0.03 -7.78
N TRP A 284 11.81 0.83 -7.59
CA TRP A 284 11.78 2.28 -7.77
C TRP A 284 11.50 2.68 -9.21
N PHE A 285 12.10 2.00 -10.18
CA PHE A 285 11.87 2.24 -11.60
C PHE A 285 10.39 2.00 -11.96
N VAL A 286 9.81 0.89 -11.52
CA VAL A 286 8.38 0.60 -11.73
C VAL A 286 7.50 1.65 -11.04
N LEU A 287 7.84 2.06 -9.81
CA LEU A 287 7.13 3.11 -9.09
C LEU A 287 7.16 4.46 -9.82
N VAL A 288 8.36 4.92 -10.22
CA VAL A 288 8.52 6.18 -10.95
C VAL A 288 7.82 6.13 -12.30
N LEU A 289 7.96 5.03 -13.04
CA LEU A 289 7.28 4.84 -14.31
C LEU A 289 5.76 4.93 -14.14
N SER A 290 5.21 4.32 -13.10
CA SER A 290 3.78 4.40 -12.80
C SER A 290 3.33 5.83 -12.51
N ILE A 291 4.10 6.58 -11.71
CA ILE A 291 3.80 7.98 -11.40
C ILE A 291 3.86 8.81 -12.68
N CYS A 292 4.87 8.59 -13.54
CA CYS A 292 5.00 9.28 -14.82
C CYS A 292 3.82 8.98 -15.76
N ILE A 293 3.43 7.72 -15.90
CA ILE A 293 2.28 7.34 -16.73
C ILE A 293 0.99 7.94 -16.15
N GLN A 294 0.86 7.97 -14.82
CA GLN A 294 -0.29 8.56 -14.15
C GLN A 294 -0.39 10.07 -14.43
N VAL A 295 0.71 10.81 -14.27
CA VAL A 295 0.77 12.25 -14.57
C VAL A 295 0.50 12.51 -16.05
N LEU A 296 1.09 11.71 -16.95
CA LEU A 296 0.85 11.81 -18.39
C LEU A 296 -0.64 11.59 -18.73
N SER A 297 -1.28 10.60 -18.10
CA SER A 297 -2.71 10.36 -18.22
C SER A 297 -3.50 11.60 -17.79
N GLN A 298 -3.20 12.18 -16.63
CA GLN A 298 -3.89 13.38 -16.15
C GLN A 298 -3.73 14.59 -17.08
N VAL A 299 -2.50 14.89 -17.52
CA VAL A 299 -2.20 16.05 -18.38
C VAL A 299 -2.92 15.95 -19.72
N THR A 300 -3.02 14.74 -20.27
CA THR A 300 -3.63 14.54 -21.58
C THR A 300 -5.16 14.56 -21.53
N MET A 301 -5.74 14.24 -20.38
CA MET A 301 -7.20 14.23 -20.20
C MET A 301 -7.73 15.62 -19.78
N SER A 302 -6.95 16.41 -19.04
CA SER A 302 -7.33 17.79 -18.66
C SER A 302 -7.48 18.72 -19.86
N SER A 303 -6.84 18.41 -20.99
CA SER A 303 -7.00 19.17 -22.24
C SER A 303 -8.32 18.89 -22.98
N THR A 304 -9.12 17.92 -22.53
CA THR A 304 -10.25 17.38 -23.33
C THR A 304 -11.64 17.76 -22.76
N SER A 305 -11.80 18.07 -21.47
CA SER A 305 -13.07 18.57 -20.90
C SER A 305 -12.95 19.08 -19.45
N THR A 306 -13.56 20.22 -19.13
CA THR A 306 -13.54 20.90 -17.81
C THR A 306 -14.31 20.17 -16.70
N ASN A 307 -15.41 19.49 -17.00
CA ASN A 307 -16.20 18.77 -15.98
C ASN A 307 -15.65 17.38 -15.62
N ILE A 308 -14.69 16.88 -16.39
CA ILE A 308 -14.09 15.56 -16.16
C ILE A 308 -12.82 15.68 -15.30
N VAL A 309 -12.21 16.87 -15.23
CA VAL A 309 -11.01 17.15 -14.40
C VAL A 309 -11.19 16.71 -12.95
N ASP A 310 -12.33 17.03 -12.34
CA ASP A 310 -12.61 16.68 -10.94
C ASP A 310 -12.74 15.18 -10.73
N ARG A 311 -13.22 14.42 -11.73
CA ARG A 311 -13.35 12.95 -11.66
C ARG A 311 -12.02 12.20 -11.88
N TYR A 312 -10.99 12.87 -12.42
CA TYR A 312 -9.68 12.28 -12.68
C TYR A 312 -8.68 12.43 -11.53
N ALA A 313 -8.85 13.44 -10.68
CA ALA A 313 -7.93 13.70 -9.58
C ALA A 313 -7.84 12.51 -8.61
N GLY A 314 -8.96 11.85 -8.33
CA GLY A 314 -8.97 10.69 -7.44
C GLY A 314 -8.54 9.38 -8.07
N PHE A 315 -8.70 9.20 -9.39
CA PHE A 315 -8.09 8.08 -10.09
C PHE A 315 -6.57 8.07 -9.86
N ALA A 316 -5.94 9.24 -9.94
CA ALA A 316 -4.51 9.36 -9.65
C ALA A 316 -4.16 9.10 -8.20
N ALA A 317 -4.99 9.55 -7.26
CA ALA A 317 -4.78 9.26 -5.85
C ALA A 317 -4.84 7.75 -5.56
N GLN A 318 -5.82 7.05 -6.12
CA GLN A 318 -5.95 5.59 -5.97
C GLN A 318 -4.82 4.84 -6.68
N ALA A 319 -4.48 5.22 -7.92
CA ALA A 319 -3.39 4.60 -8.67
C ALA A 319 -2.05 4.76 -7.94
N VAL A 320 -1.74 5.97 -7.46
CA VAL A 320 -0.53 6.21 -6.65
C VAL A 320 -0.56 5.36 -5.38
N ALA A 321 -1.70 5.26 -4.70
CA ALA A 321 -1.79 4.46 -3.47
C ALA A 321 -1.50 2.97 -3.69
N TYR A 322 -2.10 2.39 -4.72
CA TYR A 322 -1.93 0.99 -5.03
C TYR A 322 -0.55 0.65 -5.61
N VAL A 323 0.01 1.54 -6.44
CA VAL A 323 1.35 1.39 -7.00
C VAL A 323 2.42 1.54 -5.92
N VAL A 324 2.29 2.53 -5.04
CA VAL A 324 3.21 2.70 -3.90
C VAL A 324 3.17 1.44 -3.02
N GLY A 325 1.99 0.85 -2.81
CA GLY A 325 1.83 -0.45 -2.18
C GLY A 325 2.64 -1.57 -2.84
N LEU A 326 2.64 -1.65 -4.17
CA LEU A 326 3.38 -2.66 -4.94
C LEU A 326 4.89 -2.38 -5.07
N GLY A 327 5.32 -1.13 -4.90
CA GLY A 327 6.74 -0.76 -4.95
C GLY A 327 7.40 -0.84 -3.58
N LEU A 328 6.91 -0.06 -2.62
CA LEU A 328 7.58 0.16 -1.33
C LEU A 328 7.47 -1.02 -0.38
N PHE A 329 6.32 -1.69 -0.32
CA PHE A 329 6.14 -2.79 0.63
C PHE A 329 7.01 -4.02 0.32
N PRO A 330 7.12 -4.50 -0.93
CA PRO A 330 8.07 -5.57 -1.23
C PRO A 330 9.54 -5.13 -1.05
N MET A 331 9.91 -3.86 -1.25
CA MET A 331 11.23 -3.34 -0.88
C MET A 331 11.51 -3.45 0.63
N TYR A 332 10.51 -3.13 1.45
CA TYR A 332 10.58 -3.32 2.90
C TYR A 332 10.74 -4.80 3.27
N LEU A 333 9.91 -5.68 2.70
CA LEU A 333 9.96 -7.11 2.98
C LEU A 333 11.27 -7.76 2.52
N ASP A 334 11.80 -7.36 1.36
CA ASP A 334 13.10 -7.85 0.87
C ASP A 334 14.24 -7.40 1.80
N ALA A 335 14.24 -6.13 2.21
CA ALA A 335 15.21 -5.64 3.19
C ALA A 335 15.16 -6.48 4.48
N MET A 336 13.97 -6.67 5.05
CA MET A 336 13.81 -7.49 6.27
C MET A 336 14.22 -8.95 6.05
N TYR A 337 13.82 -9.58 4.95
CA TYR A 337 14.17 -10.98 4.66
C TYR A 337 15.69 -11.22 4.62
N TYR A 338 16.46 -10.28 4.07
CA TYR A 338 17.92 -10.40 3.98
C TYR A 338 18.67 -9.90 5.20
N THR A 339 18.06 -9.09 6.07
CA THR A 339 18.71 -8.59 7.30
C THR A 339 18.30 -9.33 8.57
N THR A 340 17.20 -10.08 8.56
CA THR A 340 16.70 -10.83 9.72
C THR A 340 17.31 -12.24 9.76
N PRO A 341 17.73 -12.73 10.94
CA PRO A 341 18.24 -14.10 11.11
C PRO A 341 17.12 -15.14 10.97
N GLU A 342 17.54 -16.39 10.72
CA GLU A 342 16.62 -17.51 10.51
C GLU A 342 15.97 -17.99 11.81
N THR A 343 16.75 -17.94 12.89
CA THR A 343 16.30 -18.14 14.26
C THR A 343 16.59 -16.88 15.05
N ILE A 344 15.62 -16.44 15.83
CA ILE A 344 15.75 -15.30 16.73
C ILE A 344 15.78 -15.88 18.14
N ASP A 345 16.94 -15.85 18.80
CA ASP A 345 17.00 -16.12 20.23
C ASP A 345 16.47 -14.90 20.98
N GLN A 346 15.68 -15.12 22.02
CA GLN A 346 15.12 -14.07 22.89
C GLN A 346 16.24 -13.19 23.48
N ASN A 347 17.42 -13.80 23.72
CA ASN A 347 18.58 -13.12 24.28
C ASN A 347 19.38 -12.30 23.24
N ASP A 348 19.30 -12.66 21.96
CA ASP A 348 20.09 -12.02 20.88
C ASP A 348 19.53 -10.66 20.43
N PHE A 349 18.26 -10.38 20.73
CA PHE A 349 17.56 -9.16 20.28
C PHE A 349 17.23 -8.16 21.40
N CYS A 350 17.22 -8.59 22.66
CA CYS A 350 17.08 -7.68 23.81
C CYS A 350 18.42 -7.40 24.52
N GLY A 351 19.47 -8.19 24.25
CA GLY A 351 20.56 -8.32 25.20
C GLY A 351 20.04 -8.97 26.49
N ASP A 352 20.88 -9.03 27.52
CA ASP A 352 20.47 -9.53 28.84
C ASP A 352 19.13 -8.89 29.25
N VAL A 353 18.10 -9.72 29.46
CA VAL A 353 16.71 -9.29 29.72
C VAL A 353 16.62 -8.33 30.92
N SER A 354 17.61 -8.40 31.82
CA SER A 354 17.79 -7.48 32.96
C SER A 354 18.21 -6.06 32.58
N ALA A 355 18.92 -5.88 31.45
CA ALA A 355 19.28 -4.58 30.90
C ALA A 355 18.09 -3.94 30.14
N TRP A 356 17.25 -4.77 29.50
CA TRP A 356 16.06 -4.30 28.79
C TRP A 356 14.96 -3.82 29.74
N SER A 357 14.72 -4.53 30.84
CA SER A 357 13.80 -4.08 31.90
C SER A 357 14.29 -2.81 32.60
N LYS A 358 15.61 -2.67 32.82
CA LYS A 358 16.22 -1.42 33.28
C LYS A 358 16.06 -0.28 32.28
N GLY A 359 16.36 -0.49 30.99
CA GLY A 359 16.21 0.55 29.97
C GLY A 359 14.76 1.00 29.76
N LYS A 360 13.78 0.09 29.91
CA LYS A 360 12.35 0.42 29.90
C LYS A 360 11.98 1.26 31.13
N GLY A 361 12.50 0.90 32.30
CA GLY A 361 12.38 1.67 33.54
C GLY A 361 13.00 3.07 33.44
N ASP A 362 14.21 3.19 32.89
CA ASP A 362 14.92 4.47 32.73
C ASP A 362 14.20 5.41 31.73
N ILE A 363 13.55 4.86 30.70
CA ILE A 363 12.72 5.64 29.75
C ILE A 363 11.40 6.08 30.39
N GLU A 364 10.78 5.23 31.20
CA GLU A 364 9.58 5.60 31.97
C GLU A 364 9.89 6.64 33.05
N GLU A 365 11.01 6.50 33.78
CA GLU A 365 11.48 7.50 34.75
C GLU A 365 11.79 8.85 34.08
N ARG A 366 12.50 8.87 32.95
CA ARG A 366 12.75 10.12 32.21
C ARG A 366 11.48 10.78 31.70
N LYS A 367 10.45 10.00 31.34
CA LYS A 367 9.14 10.54 30.94
C LYS A 367 8.38 11.14 32.11
N VAL A 368 8.48 10.53 33.30
CA VAL A 368 7.90 11.07 34.54
C VAL A 368 8.65 12.34 34.98
N GLU A 369 9.97 12.37 34.86
CA GLU A 369 10.78 13.58 35.11
C GLU A 369 10.44 14.69 34.12
N SER A 370 10.37 14.43 32.80
CA SER A 370 10.02 15.47 31.82
C SER A 370 8.60 16.02 32.03
N ALA A 371 7.64 15.15 32.36
CA ALA A 371 6.26 15.56 32.64
C ALA A 371 6.15 16.37 33.95
N SER A 372 6.97 16.06 34.96
CA SER A 372 6.99 16.83 36.21
C SER A 372 7.69 18.18 36.06
N VAL A 373 8.73 18.27 35.21
CA VAL A 373 9.38 19.54 34.84
C VAL A 373 8.44 20.44 34.03
N GLU A 374 7.68 19.90 33.07
CA GLU A 374 6.67 20.67 32.32
C GLU A 374 5.50 21.12 33.23
N ALA A 375 5.04 20.28 34.16
CA ALA A 375 4.02 20.66 35.13
C ALA A 375 4.49 21.77 36.08
N GLN A 376 5.77 21.77 36.47
CA GLN A 376 6.36 22.85 37.27
C GLN A 376 6.57 24.14 36.46
N ALA A 377 6.88 24.04 35.16
CA ALA A 377 7.02 25.20 34.27
C ALA A 377 5.67 25.89 33.99
N VAL A 378 4.57 25.13 33.93
CA VAL A 378 3.21 25.68 33.75
C VAL A 378 2.63 26.23 35.07
N ALA A 379 3.07 25.74 36.22
CA ALA A 379 2.64 26.22 37.54
C ALA A 379 3.41 27.45 38.06
N ALA A 380 4.47 27.88 37.38
CA ALA A 380 5.18 29.11 37.72
C ALA A 380 4.30 30.33 37.36
N PRO A 381 3.82 31.13 38.33
CA PRO A 381 3.09 32.35 38.01
C PRO A 381 4.06 33.31 37.31
N ASN A 382 3.64 33.87 36.17
CA ASN A 382 4.35 34.96 35.50
C ASN A 382 4.64 36.07 36.53
N ALA A 383 5.90 36.15 36.96
CA ALA A 383 6.43 37.20 37.82
C ALA A 383 7.10 38.27 36.97
#